data_AF-A0A833TT78-F1
#
_entry.id   AF-A0A833TT78-F1
#
_cell.length_a   1.000
_cell.length_b   1.000
_cell.length_c   1.000
_cell.angle_alpha   90.00
_cell.angle_beta   90.00
_cell.angle_gamma   90.00
#
_symmetry.space_group_name_H-M   'P 1'
#
loop_
_entity.id
_entity.type
_entity.pdbx_description
1 polymer ?
#
loop_
_entity_poly.entity_id
_entity_poly.type
_entity_poly.pdbx_seq_one_letter_code
_entity_poly.pdbx_strand_id
1 'polypeptide(L)'
;MFLRMLSLRKTRYGSFSTYLEYEWQRSDEIDKLMESLPKSKLHNLADVPNIIRTNNMSSQVASAKIGRNEKCPCGSEKKYKKCCGF
;
A
#
# COMPACT_ATOMS: atom_id res chain seq x y z
N MET A 1 49.09 -18.58 -1.79
CA MET A 1 47.69 -19.01 -1.53
C MET A 1 46.76 -17.80 -1.55
N PHE A 2 46.34 -17.28 -2.70
CA PHE A 2 45.19 -16.35 -2.75
C PHE A 2 44.56 -16.37 -4.13
N LEU A 3 43.75 -17.40 -4.37
CA LEU A 3 42.72 -17.40 -5.40
C LEU A 3 41.46 -17.98 -4.76
N ARG A 4 40.52 -17.11 -4.41
CA ARG A 4 39.12 -17.50 -4.35
C ARG A 4 38.35 -16.52 -5.22
N MET A 5 38.18 -16.94 -6.47
CA MET A 5 37.16 -16.41 -7.38
C MET A 5 35.81 -16.47 -6.66
N LEU A 6 35.30 -15.33 -6.21
CA LEU A 6 33.87 -15.20 -5.99
C LEU A 6 33.23 -15.05 -7.37
N SER A 7 32.71 -16.18 -7.86
CA SER A 7 31.86 -16.24 -9.04
C SER A 7 30.65 -15.34 -8.82
N LEU A 8 30.69 -14.13 -9.39
CA LEU A 8 29.53 -13.25 -9.47
C LEU A 8 28.60 -13.82 -10.55
N ARG A 9 27.65 -14.67 -10.13
CA ARG A 9 26.48 -15.01 -10.96
C ARG A 9 25.71 -13.72 -11.23
N LYS A 10 25.85 -13.15 -12.43
CA LYS A 10 24.99 -12.07 -12.93
C LYS A 10 23.54 -12.56 -12.95
N THR A 11 22.76 -12.14 -11.96
CA THR A 11 21.30 -12.32 -11.99
C THR A 11 20.72 -11.41 -13.07
N ARG A 12 19.91 -12.01 -13.93
CA ARG A 12 19.32 -11.44 -15.15
C ARG A 12 18.09 -10.55 -14.85
N TYR A 13 18.16 -9.72 -13.81
CA TYR A 13 17.12 -8.73 -13.49
C TYR A 13 17.79 -7.47 -12.97
N GLY A 14 17.66 -6.38 -13.73
CA GLY A 14 18.13 -5.06 -13.34
C GLY A 14 17.33 -4.55 -12.16
N SER A 15 17.90 -4.63 -10.96
CA SER A 15 17.47 -3.81 -9.83
C SER A 15 18.02 -2.40 -10.05
N PHE A 16 17.33 -1.59 -10.86
CA PHE A 16 17.61 -0.17 -10.96
C PHE A 16 16.77 0.59 -9.94
N SER A 17 17.05 0.35 -8.65
CA SER A 17 16.63 1.29 -7.61
C SER A 17 17.76 2.28 -7.46
N THR A 18 17.64 3.44 -8.11
CA THR A 18 18.51 4.57 -7.81
C THR A 18 18.01 5.17 -6.52
N TYR A 19 18.72 4.90 -5.43
CA TYR A 19 18.54 5.64 -4.19
C TYR A 19 19.09 7.04 -4.43
N LEU A 20 18.20 8.03 -4.46
CA LEU A 20 18.64 9.41 -4.35
C LEU A 20 18.91 9.66 -2.87
N GLU A 21 20.18 9.60 -2.48
CA GLU A 21 20.65 9.97 -1.15
C GLU A 21 20.61 11.50 -1.05
N TYR A 22 19.51 12.03 -0.54
CA TYR A 22 19.45 13.44 -0.14
C TYR A 22 19.64 13.54 1.37
N GLU A 23 20.46 14.50 1.79
CA GLU A 23 20.58 14.85 3.20
C GLU A 23 19.26 15.43 3.69
N TRP A 24 18.77 14.92 4.82
CA TRP A 24 17.57 15.48 5.44
C TRP A 24 17.89 16.86 6.01
N GLN A 25 17.15 17.88 5.55
CA GLN A 25 17.27 19.25 6.03
C GLN A 25 16.01 19.63 6.80
N ARG A 26 16.19 20.10 8.04
CA ARG A 26 15.10 20.58 8.88
C ARG A 26 14.63 21.94 8.36
N SER A 27 13.32 22.14 8.20
CA SER A 27 12.74 23.43 7.83
C SER A 27 11.53 23.76 8.69
N ASP A 28 11.60 24.91 9.37
CA ASP A 28 10.54 25.35 10.26
C ASP A 28 9.24 25.71 9.49
N GLU A 29 9.34 26.02 8.20
CA GLU A 29 8.20 26.26 7.33
C GLU A 29 7.39 24.98 7.08
N ILE A 30 8.08 23.87 6.80
CA ILE A 30 7.45 22.56 6.61
C ILE A 30 6.85 22.06 7.92
N ASP A 31 7.54 22.28 9.05
CA ASP A 31 7.00 21.95 10.37
C ASP A 31 5.72 22.74 10.69
N LYS A 32 5.70 24.05 10.41
CA LYS A 32 4.48 24.88 10.57
C LYS A 32 3.34 24.43 9.66
N LEU A 33 3.65 24.04 8.43
CA LEU A 33 2.67 23.52 7.48
C LEU A 33 2.05 22.21 8.00
N MET A 34 2.88 21.29 8.51
CA MET A 34 2.43 20.03 9.08
C MET A 34 1.50 20.20 10.28
N GLU A 35 1.69 21.24 11.10
CA GLU A 35 0.85 21.49 12.28
C GLU A 35 -0.58 21.89 11.91
N SER A 36 -0.75 22.58 10.77
CA SER A 36 -2.07 22.98 10.27
C SER A 36 -2.86 21.85 9.60
N LEU A 37 -2.20 20.73 9.27
CA LEU A 37 -2.88 19.59 8.67
C LEU A 37 -3.81 18.95 9.72
N PRO A 38 -5.00 18.48 9.30
CA PRO A 38 -5.87 17.74 10.20
C PRO A 38 -5.13 16.48 10.63
N LYS A 39 -4.63 16.47 11.87
CA LYS A 39 -4.18 15.25 12.53
C LYS A 39 -5.36 14.28 12.42
N SER A 40 -5.12 13.13 11.79
CA SER A 40 -6.19 12.17 11.56
C SER A 40 -6.90 11.94 12.89
N LYS A 41 -8.24 12.11 12.92
CA LYS A 41 -9.09 12.02 14.12
C LYS A 41 -9.11 10.62 14.76
N LEU A 42 -8.08 9.82 14.56
CA LEU A 42 -7.89 8.52 15.17
C LEU A 42 -6.93 8.65 16.36
N HIS A 43 -7.17 9.67 17.20
CA HIS A 43 -6.39 9.85 18.42
C HIS A 43 -6.82 8.90 19.54
N ASN A 44 -8.01 8.28 19.45
CA ASN A 44 -8.49 7.32 20.43
C ASN A 44 -9.18 6.12 19.77
N LEU A 45 -8.75 4.91 20.14
CA LEU A 45 -9.43 3.65 19.78
C LEU A 45 -10.91 3.64 20.24
N ALA A 46 -11.25 4.46 21.25
CA ALA A 46 -12.59 4.65 21.77
C ALA A 46 -13.56 5.37 20.81
N ASP A 47 -13.06 6.16 19.84
CA ASP A 47 -13.90 6.89 18.87
C ASP A 47 -14.22 6.05 17.62
N VAL A 48 -13.47 4.97 17.40
CA VAL A 48 -13.63 4.03 16.28
C VAL A 48 -15.06 3.47 16.15
N PRO A 49 -15.79 3.11 17.22
CA PRO A 49 -17.16 2.61 17.10
C PRO A 49 -18.14 3.62 16.50
N ASN A 50 -18.00 4.92 16.78
CA ASN A 50 -18.91 5.94 16.26
C ASN A 50 -18.62 6.27 14.79
N ILE A 51 -17.35 6.20 14.36
CA ILE A 51 -16.94 6.36 12.95
C ILE A 51 -17.49 5.20 12.08
N ILE A 52 -17.46 3.97 12.61
CA ILE A 52 -18.06 2.80 11.94
C ILE A 52 -19.57 2.99 11.76
N ARG A 53 -20.25 3.58 12.74
CA ARG A 53 -21.71 3.81 12.70
C ARG A 53 -22.12 4.85 11.67
N THR A 54 -21.38 5.93 11.50
CA THR A 54 -21.69 6.99 10.52
C THR A 54 -21.28 6.62 9.09
N ASN A 55 -20.24 5.80 8.93
CA ASN A 55 -19.81 5.32 7.61
C ASN A 55 -20.69 4.19 7.04
N ASN A 56 -21.62 3.64 7.83
CA ASN A 56 -22.58 2.63 7.38
C ASN A 56 -23.75 3.20 6.54
N MET A 57 -23.70 4.48 6.14
CA MET A 57 -24.54 5.00 5.04
C MET A 57 -23.83 4.93 3.68
N SER A 58 -22.51 4.71 3.63
CA SER A 58 -21.87 4.21 2.41
C SER A 58 -21.87 2.70 2.50
N SER A 59 -22.91 2.10 1.92
CA SER A 59 -23.01 0.69 1.54
C SER A 59 -21.69 -0.06 1.72
N GLN A 60 -21.49 -0.64 2.90
CA GLN A 60 -20.56 -1.73 3.05
C GLN A 60 -21.15 -2.86 2.24
N VAL A 61 -20.89 -2.84 0.93
CA VAL A 61 -20.83 -4.06 0.15
C VAL A 61 -19.79 -4.86 0.91
N ALA A 62 -20.25 -5.77 1.76
CA ALA A 62 -19.45 -6.85 2.26
C ALA A 62 -18.98 -7.58 1.01
N SER A 63 -17.89 -7.09 0.42
CA SER A 63 -17.26 -7.76 -0.69
C SER A 63 -16.74 -9.03 -0.05
N ALA A 64 -17.50 -10.11 -0.25
CA ALA A 64 -17.02 -11.44 0.06
C ALA A 64 -15.60 -11.48 -0.49
N LYS A 65 -14.61 -11.78 0.38
CA LYS A 65 -13.20 -11.83 -0.01
C LYS A 65 -13.07 -12.84 -1.14
N ILE A 66 -13.17 -12.38 -2.38
CA ILE A 66 -13.24 -13.28 -3.52
C ILE A 66 -11.83 -13.69 -3.88
N GLY A 67 -11.60 -15.00 -3.91
CA GLY A 67 -10.30 -15.54 -4.29
C GLY A 67 -9.93 -15.09 -5.70
N ARG A 68 -8.66 -14.72 -5.90
CA ARG A 68 -8.14 -14.24 -7.21
C ARG A 68 -8.41 -15.25 -8.35
N ASN A 69 -8.57 -16.54 -8.04
CA ASN A 69 -8.87 -17.62 -9.01
C ASN A 69 -10.36 -17.98 -9.13
N GLU A 70 -11.24 -17.43 -8.28
CA GLU A 70 -12.69 -17.70 -8.30
C GLU A 70 -13.37 -17.06 -9.50
N LYS A 71 -14.59 -17.49 -9.82
CA LYS A 71 -15.40 -16.89 -10.88
C LYS A 71 -15.67 -15.41 -10.57
N CYS A 72 -15.57 -14.54 -11.58
CA CYS A 72 -15.87 -13.12 -11.43
C CYS A 72 -17.34 -12.90 -11.08
N PRO A 73 -17.67 -12.06 -10.08
CA PRO A 73 -19.05 -11.73 -9.74
C PRO A 73 -19.73 -10.84 -10.80
N CYS A 74 -18.96 -10.35 -11.77
CA CYS A 74 -19.42 -9.55 -12.91
C CYS A 74 -20.14 -10.38 -14.01
N GLY A 75 -20.27 -11.70 -13.84
CA GLY A 75 -20.96 -12.58 -14.80
C GLY A 75 -20.13 -12.96 -16.03
N SER A 76 -18.84 -12.62 -16.09
CA SER A 76 -17.99 -12.86 -17.27
C SER A 76 -17.48 -14.30 -17.42
N GLU A 77 -17.87 -15.21 -16.52
CA GLU A 77 -17.37 -16.60 -16.37
C GLU A 77 -15.84 -16.77 -16.27
N LYS A 78 -15.07 -15.68 -16.36
CA LYS A 78 -13.62 -15.64 -16.23
C LYS A 78 -13.23 -15.63 -14.74
N LYS A 79 -12.01 -16.12 -14.45
CA LYS A 79 -11.41 -15.98 -13.12
C LYS A 79 -11.31 -14.49 -12.75
N TYR A 80 -11.51 -14.14 -11.47
CA TYR A 80 -11.49 -12.76 -10.97
C TYR A 80 -10.24 -11.99 -11.42
N LYS A 81 -9.06 -12.63 -11.34
CA LYS A 81 -7.77 -12.06 -11.81
C LYS A 81 -7.68 -11.73 -13.29
N LYS A 82 -8.56 -12.31 -14.11
CA LYS A 82 -8.63 -12.12 -15.54
C LYS A 82 -9.83 -11.26 -15.95
N CYS A 83 -10.54 -10.62 -15.00
CA CYS A 83 -11.69 -9.78 -15.31
C CYS A 83 -11.86 -8.50 -14.48
N CYS A 84 -11.90 -8.57 -13.15
CA CYS A 84 -12.10 -7.38 -12.30
C CYS A 84 -10.99 -7.22 -11.25
N GLY A 85 -10.02 -8.13 -11.23
CA GLY A 85 -8.86 -8.10 -10.33
C GLY A 85 -7.61 -7.48 -10.95
N PHE A 86 -7.77 -6.60 -11.93
CA PHE A 86 -6.75 -5.75 -12.54
C PHE A 86 -7.16 -4.29 -12.42
#